data_AF-A0A448YGI6-F1
#
_entry.id   AF-A0A448YGI6-F1
#
_cell.length_a   1.000
_cell.length_b   1.000
_cell.length_c   1.000
_cell.angle_alpha   90.00
_cell.angle_beta   90.00
_cell.angle_gamma   90.00
#
_symmetry.space_group_name_H-M   'P 1'
#
loop_
_entity.id
_entity.type
_entity.pdbx_description
1 polymer ?
#
loop_
_entity_poly.entity_id
_entity_poly.type
_entity_poly.pdbx_seq_one_letter_code
_entity_poly.pdbx_strand_id
1 'polypeptide(L)'
;MPEEGVELSPEKDLLNTDEIIRIAKLFALSGVRKIRLTGGEPTVRKDVIDIVRRLHEIPGVEEICMTSNGLALHRKLPALFENGLTSLNLSMDTMINGKFQIITRRNGLSAVIKSLHKAIELGIKNVKINTVVMRNFNDDEVMNFVELSRAKNIEVRFIEYMPFDGNKWSTKKMVPYQDILAKIRERYPGIYKLDAKPGDTAKKYHIPGFSGKIGFITSMTSDFCSSCTRLRITSDGNLKVCLFGNDELSLRDLMRSGASDEQILQKIGTAVKLKKEKHAGLDELKDLPNRPMILIDHNAFSSFNSRRFYSTKPKLTHLTGSGEAYMVDVHDKLITHRTAVTRGSIKFSNETALQLIKTNSNKKGDVIAISRVAGIMAAKKTSELIPLCHPLSITKLVISLSIDEHGNKIDAECTVECDGKTGVEMEALTGLQVSLLTVYDMCKAVDKKMIIDNCRLAKKTGGKSGDWILDD
;
A
#
# COMPACT_ATOMS: atom_id res chain seq x y z
N MET A 1 -4.56 1.13 4.67
CA MET A 1 -4.62 2.52 4.16
C MET A 1 -3.40 3.27 4.72
N PRO A 2 -2.62 3.99 3.90
CA PRO A 2 -1.46 4.78 4.35
C PRO A 2 -1.85 5.86 5.36
N GLU A 3 -0.87 6.46 6.03
CA GLU A 3 -1.14 7.39 7.16
C GLU A 3 -1.65 8.71 6.63
N GLU A 4 -1.14 9.05 5.47
CA GLU A 4 -1.45 10.25 4.71
C GLU A 4 -2.68 10.08 3.80
N GLY A 5 -3.36 8.92 3.85
CA GLY A 5 -4.48 8.59 2.96
C GLY A 5 -4.04 8.03 1.61
N VAL A 6 -4.95 7.99 0.64
CA VAL A 6 -4.68 7.61 -0.75
C VAL A 6 -5.23 8.73 -1.62
N GLU A 7 -4.39 9.28 -2.51
CA GLU A 7 -4.81 10.31 -3.44
C GLU A 7 -5.88 9.75 -4.39
N LEU A 8 -7.00 10.46 -4.53
CA LEU A 8 -8.11 10.02 -5.39
C LEU A 8 -7.74 10.26 -6.84
N SER A 9 -7.94 9.25 -7.68
CA SER A 9 -7.56 9.36 -9.09
C SER A 9 -8.44 10.35 -9.87
N PRO A 10 -7.91 10.99 -10.93
CA PRO A 10 -8.69 11.90 -11.77
C PRO A 10 -9.89 11.19 -12.42
N GLU A 11 -11.05 11.87 -12.47
CA GLU A 11 -12.30 11.28 -13.00
C GLU A 11 -12.16 10.76 -14.44
N LYS A 12 -11.35 11.43 -15.27
CA LYS A 12 -11.12 11.05 -16.68
C LYS A 12 -10.50 9.66 -16.85
N ASP A 13 -9.75 9.19 -15.86
CA ASP A 13 -9.00 7.93 -15.93
C ASP A 13 -9.81 6.76 -15.34
N LEU A 14 -10.97 7.03 -14.76
CA LEU A 14 -11.88 6.01 -14.25
C LEU A 14 -12.85 5.55 -15.33
N LEU A 15 -13.34 4.30 -15.18
CA LEU A 15 -14.52 3.87 -15.93
C LEU A 15 -15.74 4.69 -15.49
N ASN A 16 -16.42 5.31 -16.45
CA ASN A 16 -17.71 5.92 -16.22
C ASN A 16 -18.82 4.86 -16.09
N THR A 17 -20.03 5.26 -15.69
CA THR A 17 -21.12 4.30 -15.46
C THR A 17 -21.56 3.59 -16.74
N ASP A 18 -21.62 4.27 -17.88
CA ASP A 18 -21.99 3.63 -19.15
C ASP A 18 -20.97 2.56 -19.57
N GLU A 19 -19.68 2.84 -19.40
CA GLU A 19 -18.59 1.90 -19.63
C GLU A 19 -18.68 0.68 -18.70
N ILE A 20 -18.98 0.87 -17.41
CA ILE A 20 -19.20 -0.24 -16.46
C ILE A 20 -20.36 -1.12 -16.91
N ILE A 21 -21.49 -0.50 -17.29
CA ILE A 21 -22.69 -1.24 -17.70
C ILE A 21 -22.48 -1.97 -19.04
N ARG A 22 -21.78 -1.37 -20.00
CA ARG A 22 -21.40 -2.03 -21.26
C ARG A 22 -20.56 -3.27 -20.98
N ILE A 23 -19.51 -3.15 -20.16
CA ILE A 23 -18.67 -4.30 -19.80
C ILE A 23 -19.48 -5.38 -19.07
N ALA A 24 -20.33 -4.99 -18.12
CA ALA A 24 -21.17 -5.92 -17.37
C ALA A 24 -22.11 -6.71 -18.29
N LYS A 25 -22.71 -6.08 -19.30
CA LYS A 25 -23.55 -6.75 -20.32
C LYS A 25 -22.74 -7.78 -21.10
N LEU A 26 -21.53 -7.45 -21.55
CA LEU A 26 -20.67 -8.38 -22.29
C LEU A 26 -20.32 -9.61 -21.45
N PHE A 27 -20.00 -9.42 -20.18
CA PHE A 27 -19.74 -10.54 -19.27
C PHE A 27 -21.00 -11.36 -18.96
N ALA A 28 -22.15 -10.72 -18.80
CA ALA A 28 -23.43 -11.42 -18.59
C ALA A 28 -23.80 -12.31 -19.78
N LEU A 29 -23.65 -11.79 -21.01
CA LEU A 29 -23.79 -12.57 -22.25
C LEU A 29 -22.82 -13.76 -22.31
N SER A 30 -21.65 -13.62 -21.70
CA SER A 30 -20.63 -14.68 -21.60
C SER A 30 -20.82 -15.62 -20.40
N GLY A 31 -21.97 -15.57 -19.72
CA GLY A 31 -22.33 -16.49 -18.64
C GLY A 31 -22.03 -16.00 -17.21
N VAL A 32 -21.61 -14.75 -17.02
CA VAL A 32 -21.43 -14.18 -15.68
C VAL A 32 -22.79 -13.88 -15.05
N ARG A 33 -23.10 -14.58 -13.96
CA ARG A 33 -24.36 -14.41 -13.20
C ARG A 33 -24.23 -13.54 -11.97
N LYS A 34 -23.00 -13.24 -11.54
CA LYS A 34 -22.71 -12.56 -10.28
C LYS A 34 -21.72 -11.43 -10.47
N ILE A 35 -22.11 -10.23 -10.06
CA ILE A 35 -21.27 -9.04 -10.10
C ILE A 35 -21.00 -8.59 -8.68
N ARG A 36 -19.72 -8.35 -8.37
CA ARG A 36 -19.29 -7.87 -7.05
C ARG A 36 -18.69 -6.47 -7.18
N LEU A 37 -19.35 -5.48 -6.61
CA LEU A 37 -18.85 -4.13 -6.44
C LEU A 37 -17.84 -4.09 -5.29
N THR A 38 -16.64 -3.62 -5.62
CA THR A 38 -15.50 -3.51 -4.70
C THR A 38 -14.74 -2.20 -4.98
N GLY A 39 -13.42 -2.16 -4.78
CA GLY A 39 -12.52 -1.04 -5.05
C GLY A 39 -11.68 -0.73 -3.82
N GLY A 40 -11.35 0.55 -3.63
CA GLY A 40 -11.06 1.09 -2.30
C GLY A 40 -12.29 0.92 -1.40
N GLU A 41 -13.14 1.94 -1.32
CA GLU A 41 -14.45 1.85 -0.66
C GLU A 41 -15.57 2.23 -1.66
N PRO A 42 -16.42 1.28 -2.12
CA PRO A 42 -17.42 1.55 -3.16
C PRO A 42 -18.42 2.63 -2.76
N THR A 43 -18.70 2.81 -1.46
CA THR A 43 -19.63 3.85 -1.02
C THR A 43 -19.09 5.27 -1.20
N VAL A 44 -17.81 5.46 -1.52
CA VAL A 44 -17.22 6.77 -1.87
C VAL A 44 -17.67 7.22 -3.26
N ARG A 45 -17.96 6.28 -4.17
CA ARG A 45 -18.39 6.58 -5.53
C ARG A 45 -19.79 7.23 -5.53
N LYS A 46 -19.92 8.40 -6.18
CA LYS A 46 -21.13 9.23 -6.13
C LYS A 46 -22.34 8.55 -6.79
N ASP A 47 -22.12 7.90 -7.92
CA ASP A 47 -23.11 7.23 -8.77
C ASP A 47 -23.31 5.74 -8.43
N VAL A 48 -22.84 5.25 -7.27
CA VAL A 48 -22.90 3.83 -6.90
C VAL A 48 -24.33 3.26 -6.88
N ILE A 49 -25.33 4.08 -6.53
CA ILE A 49 -26.73 3.65 -6.52
C ILE A 49 -27.24 3.44 -7.95
N ASP A 50 -26.89 4.35 -8.88
CA ASP A 50 -27.25 4.22 -10.30
C ASP A 50 -26.58 3.00 -10.93
N ILE A 51 -25.31 2.75 -10.60
CA ILE A 51 -24.61 1.52 -11.04
C ILE A 51 -25.37 0.28 -10.59
N VAL A 52 -25.76 0.20 -9.31
CA VAL A 52 -26.49 -0.97 -8.78
C VAL A 52 -27.83 -1.16 -9.49
N ARG A 53 -28.60 -0.08 -9.67
CA ARG A 53 -29.87 -0.09 -10.42
C ARG A 53 -29.68 -0.63 -11.84
N ARG A 54 -28.73 -0.06 -12.59
CA ARG A 54 -28.49 -0.42 -13.99
C ARG A 54 -27.90 -1.81 -14.14
N LEU A 55 -27.12 -2.29 -13.17
CA LEU A 55 -26.65 -3.68 -13.13
C LEU A 55 -27.81 -4.65 -12.87
N HIS A 56 -28.79 -4.26 -12.05
CA HIS A 56 -29.95 -5.08 -11.73
C HIS A 56 -30.85 -5.30 -12.95
N GLU A 57 -30.87 -4.33 -13.86
CA GLU A 57 -31.62 -4.37 -15.13
C GLU A 57 -30.96 -5.27 -16.20
N ILE A 58 -29.73 -5.77 -15.98
CA ILE A 58 -29.02 -6.60 -16.98
C ILE A 58 -29.56 -8.04 -16.95
N PRO A 59 -30.11 -8.56 -18.06
CA PRO A 59 -30.55 -9.95 -18.14
C PRO A 59 -29.39 -10.92 -17.86
N GLY A 60 -29.65 -11.92 -17.02
CA GLY A 60 -28.67 -12.95 -16.63
C GLY A 60 -27.85 -12.61 -15.38
N VAL A 61 -27.87 -11.37 -14.89
CA VAL A 61 -27.25 -11.01 -13.60
C VAL A 61 -28.23 -11.36 -12.47
N GLU A 62 -27.89 -12.41 -11.71
CA GLU A 62 -28.72 -12.95 -10.63
C GLU A 62 -28.35 -12.40 -9.25
N GLU A 63 -27.06 -12.05 -9.05
CA GLU A 63 -26.55 -11.58 -7.77
C GLU A 63 -25.66 -10.34 -7.94
N ILE A 64 -26.10 -9.23 -7.35
CA ILE A 64 -25.27 -8.04 -7.14
C ILE A 64 -24.81 -8.03 -5.68
N CYS A 65 -23.51 -8.12 -5.50
CA CYS A 65 -22.87 -8.14 -4.19
C CYS A 65 -21.99 -6.90 -4.00
N MET A 66 -21.96 -6.34 -2.79
CA MET A 66 -21.03 -5.26 -2.44
C MET A 66 -20.09 -5.71 -1.34
N THR A 67 -18.80 -5.41 -1.45
CA THR A 67 -17.84 -5.50 -0.34
C THR A 67 -17.52 -4.10 0.17
N SER A 68 -17.74 -3.82 1.46
CA SER A 68 -17.55 -2.49 2.06
C SER A 68 -16.91 -2.60 3.46
N ASN A 69 -16.18 -1.56 3.86
CA ASN A 69 -15.71 -1.38 5.23
C ASN A 69 -16.84 -1.00 6.21
N GLY A 70 -18.04 -0.67 5.70
CA GLY A 70 -19.24 -0.44 6.50
C GLY A 70 -19.35 0.94 7.16
N LEU A 71 -18.36 1.83 7.05
CA LEU A 71 -18.36 3.13 7.75
C LEU A 71 -19.48 4.06 7.28
N ALA A 72 -19.63 4.22 5.96
CA ALA A 72 -20.65 5.08 5.36
C ALA A 72 -21.89 4.30 4.88
N LEU A 73 -21.85 2.96 4.96
CA LEU A 73 -22.80 2.10 4.28
C LEU A 73 -24.23 2.24 4.81
N HIS A 74 -24.43 2.28 6.13
CA HIS A 74 -25.77 2.36 6.75
C HIS A 74 -26.67 3.47 6.18
N ARG A 75 -26.09 4.58 5.70
CA ARG A 75 -26.85 5.69 5.10
C ARG A 75 -27.30 5.40 3.67
N LYS A 76 -26.51 4.65 2.91
CA LYS A 76 -26.79 4.33 1.49
C LYS A 76 -27.50 2.98 1.32
N LEU A 77 -27.44 2.11 2.33
CA LEU A 77 -27.89 0.73 2.24
C LEU A 77 -29.38 0.56 1.86
N PRO A 78 -30.33 1.36 2.38
CA PRO A 78 -31.73 1.27 1.96
C PRO A 78 -31.89 1.50 0.46
N ALA A 79 -31.34 2.60 -0.06
CA ALA A 79 -31.39 2.91 -1.50
C ALA A 79 -30.66 1.85 -2.34
N LEU A 80 -29.52 1.33 -1.88
CA LEU A 80 -28.81 0.25 -2.58
C LEU A 80 -29.67 -1.02 -2.66
N PHE A 81 -30.37 -1.37 -1.57
CA PHE A 81 -31.24 -2.54 -1.50
C PHE A 81 -32.46 -2.39 -2.44
N GLU A 82 -33.14 -1.24 -2.38
CA GLU A 82 -34.27 -0.91 -3.25
C GLU A 82 -33.91 -0.97 -4.74
N ASN A 83 -32.65 -0.66 -5.08
CA ASN A 83 -32.15 -0.69 -6.46
C ASN A 83 -31.52 -2.03 -6.87
N GLY A 84 -31.67 -3.09 -6.07
CA GLY A 84 -31.30 -4.46 -6.47
C GLY A 84 -30.03 -5.04 -5.84
N LEU A 85 -29.47 -4.42 -4.79
CA LEU A 85 -28.38 -5.03 -4.02
C LEU A 85 -28.89 -6.29 -3.29
N THR A 86 -28.41 -7.46 -3.71
CA THR A 86 -28.86 -8.75 -3.18
C THR A 86 -28.01 -9.30 -2.03
N SER A 87 -26.73 -8.92 -1.97
CA SER A 87 -25.75 -9.53 -1.08
C SER A 87 -24.71 -8.53 -0.57
N LEU A 88 -24.27 -8.69 0.67
CA LEU A 88 -23.32 -7.78 1.31
C LEU A 88 -22.18 -8.55 1.98
N ASN A 89 -20.96 -8.06 1.77
CA ASN A 89 -19.75 -8.46 2.47
C ASN A 89 -19.22 -7.25 3.28
N LEU A 90 -19.27 -7.34 4.61
CA LEU A 90 -18.69 -6.35 5.49
C LEU A 90 -17.29 -6.78 5.93
N SER A 91 -16.31 -5.90 5.75
CA SER A 91 -14.96 -6.11 6.30
C SER A 91 -14.94 -5.61 7.75
N MET A 92 -14.71 -6.51 8.70
CA MET A 92 -14.63 -6.21 10.13
C MET A 92 -13.62 -7.14 10.78
N ASP A 93 -12.43 -6.62 11.04
CA ASP A 93 -11.31 -7.41 11.57
C ASP A 93 -11.31 -7.51 13.10
N THR A 94 -12.09 -6.71 13.81
CA THR A 94 -12.17 -6.72 15.28
C THR A 94 -13.50 -6.15 15.75
N MET A 95 -14.00 -6.65 16.87
CA MET A 95 -15.16 -6.11 17.60
C MET A 95 -14.76 -5.20 18.77
N ILE A 96 -13.46 -4.93 18.93
CA ILE A 96 -12.93 -4.06 19.98
C ILE A 96 -12.60 -2.70 19.36
N ASN A 97 -13.22 -1.63 19.88
CA ASN A 97 -13.11 -0.30 19.27
C ASN A 97 -11.67 0.21 19.20
N GLY A 98 -10.85 -0.03 20.24
CA GLY A 98 -9.44 0.36 20.25
C GLY A 98 -8.63 -0.33 19.15
N LYS A 99 -8.77 -1.66 19.01
CA LYS A 99 -8.12 -2.42 17.93
C LYS A 99 -8.64 -1.99 16.54
N PHE A 100 -9.94 -1.67 16.43
CA PHE A 100 -10.53 -1.18 15.19
C PHE A 100 -9.90 0.13 14.74
N GLN A 101 -9.72 1.07 15.67
CA GLN A 101 -9.07 2.34 15.39
C GLN A 101 -7.60 2.16 14.99
N ILE A 102 -6.89 1.21 15.61
CA ILE A 102 -5.50 0.89 15.23
C ILE A 102 -5.41 0.39 13.78
N ILE A 103 -6.25 -0.58 13.38
CA ILE A 103 -6.16 -1.19 12.06
C ILE A 103 -6.74 -0.32 10.95
N THR A 104 -7.85 0.39 11.21
CA THR A 104 -8.53 1.22 10.21
C THR A 104 -8.07 2.68 10.21
N ARG A 105 -7.34 3.11 11.25
CA ARG A 105 -6.92 4.50 11.50
C ARG A 105 -8.08 5.48 11.68
N ARG A 106 -9.29 4.96 11.94
CA ARG A 106 -10.52 5.74 12.12
C ARG A 106 -11.33 5.14 13.26
N ASN A 107 -11.92 6.00 14.08
CA ASN A 107 -12.94 5.56 15.03
C ASN A 107 -14.26 5.39 14.27
N GLY A 108 -14.80 4.16 14.21
CA GLY A 108 -15.98 3.90 13.38
C GLY A 108 -16.62 2.53 13.50
N LEU A 109 -16.20 1.69 14.45
CA LEU A 109 -16.76 0.35 14.65
C LEU A 109 -18.29 0.39 14.84
N SER A 110 -18.79 1.39 15.59
CA SER A 110 -20.23 1.57 15.80
C SER A 110 -21.00 1.79 14.49
N ALA A 111 -20.41 2.45 13.50
CA ALA A 111 -21.01 2.64 12.18
C ALA A 111 -21.04 1.33 11.38
N VAL A 112 -19.99 0.50 11.49
CA VAL A 112 -19.94 -0.84 10.87
C VAL A 112 -21.02 -1.75 11.46
N ILE A 113 -21.17 -1.76 12.79
CA ILE A 113 -22.22 -2.52 13.48
C ILE A 113 -23.62 -2.04 13.07
N LYS A 114 -23.83 -0.72 12.97
CA LYS A 114 -25.07 -0.14 12.43
C LYS A 114 -25.36 -0.63 11.01
N SER A 115 -24.35 -0.67 10.15
CA SER A 115 -24.48 -1.19 8.78
C SER A 115 -24.84 -2.68 8.75
N LEU A 116 -24.26 -3.48 9.64
CA LEU A 116 -24.62 -4.90 9.81
C LEU A 116 -26.07 -5.07 10.23
N HIS A 117 -26.51 -4.37 11.28
CA HIS A 117 -27.90 -4.45 11.74
C HIS A 117 -28.88 -3.99 10.67
N LYS A 118 -28.57 -2.89 9.96
CA LYS A 118 -29.43 -2.40 8.88
C LYS A 118 -29.53 -3.38 7.72
N ALA A 119 -28.44 -4.08 7.38
CA ALA A 119 -28.46 -5.12 6.35
C ALA A 119 -29.40 -6.29 6.70
N ILE A 120 -29.39 -6.69 7.98
CA ILE A 120 -30.25 -7.75 8.50
C ILE A 120 -31.72 -7.28 8.54
N GLU A 121 -31.96 -6.05 9.02
CA GLU A 121 -33.29 -5.43 9.09
C GLU A 121 -33.95 -5.32 7.71
N LEU A 122 -33.20 -4.92 6.69
CA LEU A 122 -33.68 -4.84 5.30
C LEU A 122 -33.92 -6.21 4.67
N GLY A 123 -33.48 -7.31 5.30
CA GLY A 123 -33.63 -8.65 4.74
C GLY A 123 -32.70 -8.94 3.57
N ILE A 124 -31.49 -8.36 3.55
CA ILE A 124 -30.48 -8.70 2.53
C ILE A 124 -30.20 -10.21 2.59
N LYS A 125 -30.44 -10.90 1.48
CA LYS A 125 -30.44 -12.38 1.40
C LYS A 125 -29.16 -13.02 1.92
N ASN A 126 -28.01 -12.43 1.58
CA ASN A 126 -26.71 -12.94 2.00
C ASN A 126 -25.88 -11.84 2.65
N VAL A 127 -25.75 -11.88 3.97
CA VAL A 127 -24.85 -11.00 4.72
C VAL A 127 -23.64 -11.79 5.20
N LYS A 128 -22.45 -11.33 4.83
CA LYS A 128 -21.16 -11.93 5.17
C LYS A 128 -20.31 -10.95 5.94
N ILE A 129 -19.59 -11.45 6.93
CA ILE A 129 -18.54 -10.71 7.64
C ILE A 129 -17.22 -11.34 7.25
N ASN A 130 -16.29 -10.54 6.74
CA ASN A 130 -14.94 -10.94 6.40
C ASN A 130 -13.99 -10.40 7.49
N THR A 131 -13.22 -11.30 8.08
CA THR A 131 -12.27 -11.01 9.16
C THR A 131 -10.92 -11.62 8.80
N VAL A 132 -9.91 -10.78 8.56
CA VAL A 132 -8.53 -11.22 8.38
C VAL A 132 -7.94 -11.50 9.76
N VAL A 133 -7.58 -12.75 10.02
CA VAL A 133 -7.08 -13.17 11.35
C VAL A 133 -5.56 -13.05 11.38
N MET A 134 -5.06 -12.32 12.37
CA MET A 134 -3.65 -12.02 12.61
C MET A 134 -3.27 -12.43 14.03
N ARG A 135 -2.20 -13.21 14.13
CA ARG A 135 -1.64 -13.69 15.40
C ARG A 135 -1.21 -12.53 16.28
N ASN A 136 -1.52 -12.61 17.57
CA ASN A 136 -1.23 -11.60 18.59
C ASN A 136 -1.88 -10.24 18.31
N PHE A 137 -2.99 -10.21 17.56
CA PHE A 137 -3.75 -9.00 17.32
C PHE A 137 -5.25 -9.20 17.52
N ASN A 138 -5.87 -10.10 16.76
CA ASN A 138 -7.31 -10.38 16.81
C ASN A 138 -7.64 -11.88 16.81
N ASP A 139 -6.63 -12.76 16.92
CA ASP A 139 -6.83 -14.20 16.97
C ASP A 139 -7.46 -14.68 18.29
N ASP A 140 -7.46 -13.81 19.31
CA ASP A 140 -8.23 -13.93 20.56
C ASP A 140 -9.74 -13.70 20.35
N GLU A 141 -10.14 -12.98 19.30
CA GLU A 141 -11.55 -12.60 19.05
C GLU A 141 -12.32 -13.60 18.18
N VAL A 142 -11.67 -14.68 17.70
CA VAL A 142 -12.28 -15.69 16.80
C VAL A 142 -13.62 -16.18 17.35
N MET A 143 -13.69 -16.50 18.65
CA MET A 143 -14.91 -17.00 19.26
C MET A 143 -16.02 -15.94 19.32
N ASN A 144 -15.69 -14.67 19.53
CA ASN A 144 -16.67 -13.59 19.48
C ASN A 144 -17.32 -13.47 18.10
N PHE A 145 -16.52 -13.63 17.04
CA PHE A 145 -17.01 -13.69 15.66
C PHE A 145 -17.87 -14.92 15.39
N VAL A 146 -17.51 -16.09 15.91
CA VAL A 146 -18.36 -17.29 15.81
C VAL A 146 -19.71 -17.06 16.49
N GLU A 147 -19.72 -16.55 17.72
CA GLU A 147 -20.96 -16.28 18.47
C GLU A 147 -21.90 -15.30 17.76
N LEU A 148 -21.37 -14.35 16.99
CA LEU A 148 -22.18 -13.40 16.23
C LEU A 148 -23.11 -14.09 15.22
N SER A 149 -22.72 -15.27 14.73
CA SER A 149 -23.50 -16.10 13.80
C SER A 149 -24.51 -17.03 14.49
N ARG A 150 -24.58 -17.06 15.83
CA ARG A 150 -25.49 -17.95 16.58
C ARG A 150 -26.95 -17.67 16.27
N ALA A 151 -27.41 -16.44 16.53
CA ALA A 151 -28.81 -16.06 16.38
C ALA A 151 -29.12 -15.44 15.00
N LYS A 152 -28.09 -15.01 14.27
CA LYS A 152 -28.21 -14.25 13.02
C LYS A 152 -27.83 -15.15 11.84
N ASN A 153 -28.66 -15.18 10.79
CA ASN A 153 -28.35 -15.89 9.54
C ASN A 153 -27.29 -15.12 8.72
N ILE A 154 -26.07 -15.05 9.26
CA ILE A 154 -24.91 -14.42 8.65
C ILE A 154 -23.81 -15.45 8.47
N GLU A 155 -22.98 -15.25 7.45
CA GLU A 155 -21.78 -16.07 7.24
C GLU A 155 -20.53 -15.30 7.69
N VAL A 156 -19.88 -15.78 8.76
CA VAL A 156 -18.64 -15.21 9.29
C VAL A 156 -17.46 -15.93 8.65
N ARG A 157 -16.60 -15.17 7.98
CA ARG A 157 -15.50 -15.69 7.16
C ARG A 157 -14.16 -15.26 7.73
N PHE A 158 -13.40 -16.24 8.18
CA PHE A 158 -12.01 -16.06 8.58
C PHE A 158 -11.12 -16.18 7.35
N ILE A 159 -10.31 -15.15 7.13
CA ILE A 159 -9.40 -15.04 6.00
C ILE A 159 -7.98 -15.15 6.54
N GLU A 160 -7.19 -16.04 5.94
CA GLU A 160 -5.77 -16.09 6.23
C GLU A 160 -5.11 -14.77 5.84
N TYR A 161 -4.31 -14.21 6.73
CA TYR A 161 -3.46 -13.07 6.42
C TYR A 161 -2.60 -13.43 5.19
N MET A 162 -2.45 -12.49 4.25
CA MET A 162 -1.75 -12.69 2.96
C MET A 162 -0.74 -11.58 2.70
N PRO A 163 0.31 -11.83 1.89
CA PRO A 163 1.19 -10.78 1.40
C PRO A 163 0.43 -9.81 0.49
N PHE A 164 0.43 -8.53 0.86
CA PHE A 164 0.01 -7.42 0.01
C PHE A 164 0.94 -6.23 0.24
N ASP A 165 1.15 -5.44 -0.80
CA ASP A 165 1.96 -4.23 -0.72
C ASP A 165 1.49 -3.31 0.43
N GLY A 166 2.45 -2.87 1.25
CA GLY A 166 2.20 -1.96 2.37
C GLY A 166 1.66 -2.61 3.65
N ASN A 167 1.40 -3.92 3.71
CA ASN A 167 0.85 -4.55 4.92
C ASN A 167 1.88 -5.11 5.91
N LYS A 168 3.20 -4.94 5.68
CA LYS A 168 4.30 -5.51 6.49
C LYS A 168 4.10 -7.02 6.76
N TRP A 169 3.83 -7.76 5.68
CA TRP A 169 3.60 -9.20 5.69
C TRP A 169 4.65 -9.96 6.52
N SER A 170 4.19 -10.93 7.30
CA SER A 170 5.06 -11.84 8.04
C SER A 170 4.33 -13.16 8.27
N THR A 171 5.01 -14.27 7.99
CA THR A 171 4.51 -15.62 8.30
C THR A 171 4.22 -15.79 9.78
N LYS A 172 4.94 -15.08 10.67
CA LYS A 172 4.71 -15.09 12.12
C LYS A 172 3.35 -14.53 12.53
N LYS A 173 2.75 -13.66 11.69
CA LYS A 173 1.41 -13.10 11.92
C LYS A 173 0.30 -13.97 11.34
N MET A 174 0.62 -14.95 10.51
CA MET A 174 -0.37 -15.82 9.89
C MET A 174 -0.94 -16.81 10.92
N VAL A 175 -2.25 -17.00 10.87
CA VAL A 175 -2.95 -18.06 11.61
C VAL A 175 -3.57 -19.01 10.58
N PRO A 176 -3.04 -20.24 10.42
CA PRO A 176 -3.63 -21.25 9.57
C PRO A 176 -5.09 -21.53 9.92
N TYR A 177 -5.93 -21.81 8.91
CA TYR A 177 -7.33 -22.10 9.18
C TYR A 177 -7.54 -23.34 10.08
N GLN A 178 -6.60 -24.30 10.05
CA GLN A 178 -6.66 -25.50 10.89
C GLN A 178 -6.57 -25.15 12.38
N ASP A 179 -5.72 -24.19 12.76
CA ASP A 179 -5.61 -23.69 14.13
C ASP A 179 -6.94 -23.05 14.57
N ILE A 180 -7.54 -22.23 13.70
CA ILE A 180 -8.83 -21.57 13.99
C ILE A 180 -9.95 -22.62 14.14
N LEU A 181 -10.00 -23.59 13.23
CA LEU A 181 -10.99 -24.66 13.27
C LEU A 181 -10.82 -25.56 14.50
N ALA A 182 -9.58 -25.85 14.92
CA ALA A 182 -9.30 -26.60 16.14
C ALA A 182 -9.84 -25.88 17.38
N LYS A 183 -9.53 -24.58 17.53
CA LYS A 183 -10.09 -23.74 18.61
C LYS A 183 -11.62 -23.73 18.63
N ILE A 184 -12.25 -23.67 17.46
CA ILE A 184 -13.72 -23.71 17.38
C ILE A 184 -14.25 -25.09 17.78
N ARG A 185 -13.58 -26.18 17.38
CA ARG A 185 -13.96 -27.56 17.73
C ARG A 185 -13.86 -27.85 19.23
N GLU A 186 -12.93 -27.23 19.94
CA GLU A 186 -12.82 -27.37 21.40
C GLU A 186 -14.12 -26.95 22.11
N ARG A 187 -14.76 -25.87 21.64
CA ARG A 187 -16.04 -25.39 22.19
C ARG A 187 -17.26 -26.00 21.50
N TYR A 188 -17.15 -26.30 20.21
CA TYR A 188 -18.22 -26.84 19.37
C TYR A 188 -17.78 -28.13 18.65
N PRO A 189 -17.70 -29.27 19.35
CA PRO A 189 -17.22 -30.53 18.76
C PRO A 189 -18.08 -31.01 17.58
N GLY A 190 -19.37 -30.65 17.57
CA GLY A 190 -20.31 -31.01 16.51
C GLY A 190 -20.22 -30.16 15.24
N ILE A 191 -19.26 -29.25 15.11
CA ILE A 191 -19.08 -28.47 13.87
C ILE A 191 -18.70 -29.38 12.69
N TYR A 192 -19.44 -29.27 11.59
CA TYR A 192 -19.23 -30.09 10.40
C TYR A 192 -19.10 -29.24 9.14
N LYS A 193 -18.38 -29.77 8.15
CA LYS A 193 -18.14 -29.10 6.87
C LYS A 193 -19.38 -29.24 5.97
N LEU A 194 -19.74 -28.17 5.27
CA LEU A 194 -20.77 -28.17 4.24
C LEU A 194 -20.16 -28.44 2.86
N ASP A 195 -20.97 -29.00 1.96
CA ASP A 195 -20.55 -29.24 0.58
C ASP A 195 -20.17 -27.94 -0.13
N ALA A 196 -19.05 -27.99 -0.84
CA ALA A 196 -18.56 -26.87 -1.64
C ALA A 196 -19.30 -26.85 -2.98
N LYS A 197 -19.75 -25.66 -3.40
CA LYS A 197 -20.24 -25.45 -4.77
C LYS A 197 -19.10 -24.97 -5.67
N PRO A 198 -19.13 -25.27 -6.98
CA PRO A 198 -18.17 -24.70 -7.93
C PRO A 198 -18.12 -23.17 -7.81
N GLY A 199 -16.91 -22.59 -7.70
CA GLY A 199 -16.72 -21.16 -7.51
C GLY A 199 -16.77 -20.66 -6.06
N ASP A 200 -17.03 -21.53 -5.08
CA ASP A 200 -16.96 -21.15 -3.67
C ASP A 200 -15.52 -20.80 -3.25
N THR A 201 -15.35 -19.61 -2.69
CA THR A 201 -14.05 -19.14 -2.18
C THR A 201 -13.74 -19.62 -0.78
N ALA A 202 -14.76 -20.03 -0.02
CA ALA A 202 -14.64 -20.36 1.40
C ALA A 202 -15.03 -21.82 1.63
N LYS A 203 -14.25 -22.51 2.45
CA LYS A 203 -14.64 -23.80 3.04
C LYS A 203 -15.67 -23.52 4.12
N LYS A 204 -16.93 -23.89 3.89
CA LYS A 204 -18.06 -23.58 4.78
C LYS A 204 -18.25 -24.68 5.81
N TYR A 205 -18.62 -24.29 7.01
CA TYR A 205 -18.92 -25.14 8.15
C TYR A 205 -20.20 -24.65 8.82
N HIS A 206 -20.87 -25.57 9.50
CA HIS A 206 -22.06 -25.30 10.29
C HIS A 206 -21.89 -25.87 11.70
N ILE A 207 -22.36 -25.11 12.68
CA ILE A 207 -22.42 -25.51 14.09
C ILE A 207 -23.89 -25.80 14.38
N PRO A 208 -24.24 -27.01 14.86
CA PRO A 208 -25.61 -27.33 15.24
C PRO A 208 -26.21 -26.28 16.19
N GLY A 209 -27.43 -25.82 15.88
CA GLY A 209 -28.14 -24.80 16.64
C GLY A 209 -27.78 -23.35 16.31
N PHE A 210 -26.84 -23.10 15.39
CA PHE A 210 -26.54 -21.75 14.90
C PHE A 210 -27.40 -21.46 13.67
N SER A 211 -27.94 -20.25 13.55
CA SER A 211 -28.64 -19.80 12.34
C SER A 211 -27.66 -19.50 11.19
N GLY A 212 -26.45 -19.06 11.51
CA GLY A 212 -25.42 -18.67 10.57
C GLY A 212 -24.45 -19.78 10.17
N LYS A 213 -23.38 -19.38 9.49
CA LYS A 213 -22.34 -20.29 8.95
C LYS A 213 -20.96 -19.72 9.22
N ILE A 214 -19.98 -20.61 9.33
CA ILE A 214 -18.56 -20.25 9.43
C ILE A 214 -17.87 -20.58 8.11
N GLY A 215 -17.09 -19.66 7.57
CA GLY A 215 -16.32 -19.85 6.36
C GLY A 215 -14.83 -19.65 6.60
N PHE A 216 -14.00 -20.43 5.93
CA PHE A 216 -12.55 -20.24 5.93
C PHE A 216 -12.07 -19.96 4.50
N ILE A 217 -11.44 -18.80 4.29
CA ILE A 217 -10.76 -18.45 3.05
C ILE A 217 -9.28 -18.75 3.24
N THR A 218 -8.89 -19.91 2.75
CA THR A 218 -7.59 -20.58 2.98
C THR A 218 -6.60 -20.24 1.88
N SER A 219 -6.41 -18.95 1.63
CA SER A 219 -5.68 -18.43 0.47
C SER A 219 -4.23 -18.89 0.40
N MET A 220 -3.64 -19.28 1.53
CA MET A 220 -2.21 -19.59 1.64
C MET A 220 -1.96 -21.08 1.89
N THR A 221 -2.77 -21.71 2.75
CA THR A 221 -2.53 -23.09 3.19
C THR A 221 -3.22 -24.14 2.35
N SER A 222 -4.28 -23.79 1.64
CA SER A 222 -5.05 -24.74 0.81
C SER A 222 -5.93 -23.95 -0.15
N ASP A 223 -5.38 -23.59 -1.30
CA ASP A 223 -6.02 -22.71 -2.27
C ASP A 223 -7.33 -23.30 -2.86
N PHE A 224 -8.04 -22.48 -3.63
CA PHE A 224 -9.31 -22.82 -4.27
C PHE A 224 -9.27 -22.49 -5.78
N CYS A 225 -8.08 -22.45 -6.37
CA CYS A 225 -7.89 -21.97 -7.74
C CYS A 225 -8.51 -22.91 -8.78
N SER A 226 -8.50 -24.22 -8.56
CA SER A 226 -9.06 -25.24 -9.47
C SER A 226 -10.54 -25.05 -9.81
N SER A 227 -11.31 -24.38 -8.94
CA SER A 227 -12.73 -24.05 -9.17
C SER A 227 -12.99 -22.54 -9.32
N CYS A 228 -11.94 -21.73 -9.46
CA CYS A 228 -12.04 -20.27 -9.44
C CYS A 228 -12.58 -19.71 -10.77
N THR A 229 -13.84 -19.28 -10.77
CA THR A 229 -14.50 -18.66 -11.92
C THR A 229 -14.45 -17.13 -11.94
N ARG A 230 -13.60 -16.52 -11.10
CA ARG A 230 -13.56 -15.06 -10.91
C ARG A 230 -12.66 -14.37 -11.93
N LEU A 231 -13.14 -13.23 -12.41
CA LEU A 231 -12.40 -12.21 -13.15
C LEU A 231 -12.55 -10.88 -12.38
N ARG A 232 -11.61 -9.95 -12.57
CA ARG A 232 -11.66 -8.65 -11.91
C ARG A 232 -11.42 -7.53 -12.90
N ILE A 233 -12.04 -6.39 -12.62
CA ILE A 233 -11.83 -5.16 -13.36
C ILE A 233 -11.39 -4.12 -12.34
N THR A 234 -10.26 -3.47 -12.60
CA THR A 234 -9.76 -2.35 -11.80
C THR A 234 -10.58 -1.10 -12.04
N SER A 235 -10.43 -0.08 -11.20
CA SER A 235 -11.20 1.17 -11.33
C SER A 235 -10.94 1.95 -12.61
N ASP A 236 -9.74 1.82 -13.19
CA ASP A 236 -9.35 2.37 -14.50
C ASP A 236 -9.67 1.44 -15.68
N GLY A 237 -10.35 0.32 -15.43
CA GLY A 237 -10.90 -0.54 -16.48
C GLY A 237 -9.96 -1.59 -17.05
N ASN A 238 -8.93 -1.98 -16.30
CA ASN A 238 -8.08 -3.11 -16.65
C ASN A 238 -8.67 -4.44 -16.15
N LEU A 239 -8.77 -5.42 -17.05
CA LEU A 239 -9.14 -6.80 -16.73
C LEU A 239 -7.94 -7.54 -16.15
N LYS A 240 -8.13 -8.12 -14.95
CA LYS A 240 -7.23 -9.10 -14.34
C LYS A 240 -7.92 -10.46 -14.24
N VAL A 241 -7.31 -11.48 -14.82
CA VAL A 241 -7.84 -12.86 -14.78
C VAL A 241 -7.52 -13.59 -13.46
N CYS A 242 -6.57 -13.07 -12.68
CA CYS A 242 -6.20 -13.54 -11.35
C CYS A 242 -5.95 -12.35 -10.39
N LEU A 243 -6.05 -12.57 -9.06
CA LEU A 243 -5.67 -11.52 -8.10
C LEU A 243 -4.18 -11.21 -8.13
N PHE A 244 -3.39 -12.24 -8.38
CA PHE A 244 -1.93 -12.24 -8.33
C PHE A 244 -1.32 -12.35 -9.73
N GLY A 245 -2.10 -12.02 -10.76
CA GLY A 245 -1.64 -11.98 -12.15
C GLY A 245 -1.18 -10.57 -12.50
N ASN A 246 -0.06 -10.50 -13.22
CA ASN A 246 0.53 -9.22 -13.64
C ASN A 246 0.00 -8.76 -14.99
N ASP A 247 -0.51 -9.70 -15.80
CA ASP A 247 -1.08 -9.40 -17.10
C ASP A 247 -2.42 -8.68 -16.92
N GLU A 248 -2.52 -7.51 -17.55
CA GLU A 248 -3.69 -6.65 -17.54
C GLU A 248 -4.12 -6.32 -18.97
N LEU A 249 -5.42 -6.26 -19.21
CA LEU A 249 -6.01 -5.85 -20.48
C LEU A 249 -6.91 -4.63 -20.27
N SER A 250 -6.54 -3.48 -20.83
CA SER A 250 -7.35 -2.25 -20.72
C SER A 250 -8.62 -2.35 -21.55
N LEU A 251 -9.75 -2.67 -20.90
CA LEU A 251 -11.08 -2.66 -21.53
C LEU A 251 -11.57 -1.22 -21.77
N ARG A 252 -11.18 -0.29 -20.91
CA ARG A 252 -11.48 1.14 -21.06
C ARG A 252 -10.95 1.65 -22.39
N ASP A 253 -9.66 1.43 -22.66
CA ASP A 253 -9.03 2.00 -23.85
C ASP A 253 -9.56 1.33 -25.12
N LEU A 254 -9.85 0.03 -25.09
CA LEU A 254 -10.54 -0.67 -26.19
C LEU A 254 -11.92 -0.07 -26.49
N MET A 255 -12.73 0.21 -25.47
CA MET A 255 -14.04 0.85 -25.67
C MET A 255 -13.90 2.27 -26.21
N ARG A 256 -12.94 3.06 -25.68
CA ARG A 256 -12.70 4.45 -26.08
C ARG A 256 -12.06 4.58 -27.46
N SER A 257 -11.35 3.56 -27.93
CA SER A 257 -10.84 3.49 -29.30
C SER A 257 -11.89 3.06 -30.33
N GLY A 258 -13.15 2.84 -29.90
CA GLY A 258 -14.26 2.46 -30.78
C GLY A 258 -14.32 0.98 -31.13
N ALA A 259 -13.69 0.08 -30.36
CA ALA A 259 -13.79 -1.36 -30.61
C ALA A 259 -15.24 -1.86 -30.47
N SER A 260 -15.63 -2.79 -31.35
CA SER A 260 -16.93 -3.45 -31.30
C SER A 260 -17.03 -4.40 -30.11
N ASP A 261 -18.25 -4.77 -29.73
CA ASP A 261 -18.51 -5.70 -28.63
C ASP A 261 -17.89 -7.08 -28.90
N GLU A 262 -17.90 -7.55 -30.16
CA GLU A 262 -17.28 -8.80 -30.59
C GLU A 262 -15.75 -8.75 -30.44
N GLN A 263 -15.12 -7.63 -30.82
CA GLN A 263 -13.68 -7.45 -30.69
C GLN A 263 -13.25 -7.45 -29.23
N ILE A 264 -14.03 -6.78 -28.36
CA ILE A 264 -13.78 -6.77 -26.91
C ILE A 264 -13.92 -8.19 -26.34
N LEU A 265 -14.98 -8.91 -26.68
CA LEU A 265 -15.20 -10.29 -26.24
C LEU A 265 -14.08 -11.24 -26.70
N GLN A 266 -13.60 -11.09 -27.93
CA GLN A 266 -12.48 -11.88 -28.44
C GLN A 266 -11.21 -11.65 -27.62
N LYS A 267 -10.88 -10.38 -27.31
CA LYS A 267 -9.72 -10.03 -26.47
C LYS A 267 -9.86 -10.56 -25.04
N ILE A 268 -11.05 -10.44 -24.44
CA ILE A 268 -11.37 -11.03 -23.13
C ILE A 268 -11.16 -12.54 -23.17
N GLY A 269 -11.69 -13.23 -24.19
CA GLY A 269 -11.56 -14.68 -24.36
C GLY A 269 -10.10 -15.13 -24.43
N THR A 270 -9.25 -14.40 -25.16
CA THR A 270 -7.81 -14.67 -25.20
C THR A 270 -7.15 -14.48 -23.84
N ALA A 271 -7.45 -13.40 -23.11
CA ALA A 271 -6.91 -13.17 -21.78
C ALA A 271 -7.33 -14.27 -20.80
N VAL A 272 -8.60 -14.69 -20.82
CA VAL A 272 -9.11 -15.77 -19.95
C VAL A 272 -8.43 -17.11 -20.23
N LYS A 273 -8.09 -17.41 -21.49
CA LYS A 273 -7.34 -18.64 -21.84
C LYS A 273 -5.91 -18.67 -21.29
N LEU A 274 -5.33 -17.51 -20.97
CA LEU A 274 -4.01 -17.41 -20.34
C LEU A 274 -4.07 -17.55 -18.80
N LYS A 275 -5.27 -17.70 -18.22
CA LYS A 275 -5.43 -17.86 -16.78
C LYS A 275 -4.78 -19.17 -16.32
N LYS A 276 -3.73 -19.03 -15.50
CA LYS A 276 -3.03 -20.16 -14.87
C LYS A 276 -3.98 -20.96 -13.97
N GLU A 277 -3.71 -22.26 -13.85
CA GLU A 277 -4.49 -23.19 -13.01
C GLU A 277 -4.52 -22.77 -11.53
N LYS A 278 -3.39 -22.28 -11.00
CA LYS A 278 -3.25 -21.75 -9.65
C LYS A 278 -2.29 -20.56 -9.59
N HIS A 279 -2.37 -19.78 -8.51
CA HIS A 279 -1.38 -18.74 -8.23
C HIS A 279 -0.07 -19.37 -7.74
N ALA A 280 1.00 -18.57 -7.77
CA ALA A 280 2.32 -18.98 -7.28
C ALA A 280 2.29 -19.36 -5.79
N GLY A 281 3.30 -20.11 -5.35
CA GLY A 281 3.46 -20.51 -3.95
C GLY A 281 3.78 -19.34 -3.03
N LEU A 282 3.76 -19.59 -1.71
CA LEU A 282 3.92 -18.57 -0.68
C LEU A 282 5.25 -17.81 -0.73
N ASP A 283 6.31 -18.47 -1.21
CA ASP A 283 7.65 -17.91 -1.30
C ASP A 283 7.82 -17.04 -2.54
N GLU A 284 7.22 -17.41 -3.67
CA GLU A 284 7.25 -16.63 -4.91
C GLU A 284 6.28 -15.44 -4.87
N LEU A 285 5.12 -15.56 -4.20
CA LEU A 285 4.11 -14.49 -4.11
C LEU A 285 4.62 -13.22 -3.44
N LYS A 286 5.65 -13.30 -2.58
CA LYS A 286 6.24 -12.15 -1.92
C LYS A 286 7.04 -11.26 -2.88
N ASP A 287 7.62 -11.88 -3.91
CA ASP A 287 8.57 -11.26 -4.82
C ASP A 287 7.96 -10.96 -6.20
N LEU A 288 6.73 -11.43 -6.45
CA LEU A 288 6.01 -11.17 -7.69
C LEU A 288 5.41 -9.76 -7.69
N PRO A 289 5.73 -8.90 -8.68
CA PRO A 289 5.20 -7.55 -8.76
C PRO A 289 3.71 -7.60 -9.12
N ASN A 290 2.81 -7.43 -8.15
CA ASN A 290 1.37 -7.51 -8.39
C ASN A 290 0.67 -6.21 -8.01
N ARG A 291 0.21 -5.47 -9.02
CA ARG A 291 -0.54 -4.23 -8.81
C ARG A 291 -1.79 -4.45 -7.93
N PRO A 292 -1.90 -3.79 -6.77
CA PRO A 292 -3.12 -3.74 -5.97
C PRO A 292 -4.29 -3.17 -6.79
N MET A 293 -5.48 -3.75 -6.61
CA MET A 293 -6.72 -3.35 -7.30
C MET A 293 -7.16 -1.89 -7.09
N ILE A 294 -6.46 -1.14 -6.23
CA ILE A 294 -6.76 0.24 -5.84
C ILE A 294 -5.88 1.30 -6.53
N LEU A 295 -4.80 0.89 -7.19
CA LEU A 295 -3.90 1.80 -7.91
C LEU A 295 -4.35 1.92 -9.37
N ILE A 296 -4.13 3.06 -10.06
CA ILE A 296 -4.37 3.31 -11.49
C ILE A 296 -3.04 3.30 -12.26
N ASP A 297 -3.02 2.76 -13.48
CA ASP A 297 -1.85 2.84 -14.38
C ASP A 297 -2.18 3.69 -15.62
N HIS A 298 -1.22 4.51 -16.05
CA HIS A 298 -1.31 5.38 -17.23
C HIS A 298 -0.62 4.78 -18.49
N ASN A 299 -0.02 3.59 -18.40
CA ASN A 299 0.74 3.01 -19.52
C ASN A 299 0.16 1.68 -20.03
N ALA A 300 -0.95 1.76 -20.75
CA ALA A 300 -1.35 0.70 -21.68
C ALA A 300 -0.96 1.08 -23.12
N PHE A 301 0.27 0.78 -23.53
CA PHE A 301 0.61 0.68 -24.97
C PHE A 301 1.61 -0.45 -25.25
N SER A 302 1.18 -1.38 -26.10
CA SER A 302 2.01 -2.31 -26.83
C SER A 302 2.75 -1.60 -27.97
N SER A 303 4.04 -1.88 -28.19
CA SER A 303 4.54 -2.57 -29.41
C SER A 303 6.06 -2.41 -29.60
N PHE A 304 6.66 -3.47 -30.14
CA PHE A 304 7.87 -3.48 -30.95
C PHE A 304 7.99 -2.23 -31.85
N ASN A 305 9.03 -1.42 -31.69
CA ASN A 305 10.09 -1.18 -32.69
C ASN A 305 11.03 -0.03 -32.29
N SER A 306 12.25 -0.17 -32.76
CA SER A 306 13.42 0.70 -32.59
C SER A 306 13.21 2.17 -33.00
N ARG A 307 13.65 3.11 -32.15
CA ARG A 307 14.67 4.15 -32.43
C ARG A 307 14.72 5.17 -31.28
N ARG A 308 15.90 5.36 -30.70
CA ARG A 308 16.18 6.37 -29.66
C ARG A 308 16.31 7.75 -30.30
N PHE A 309 15.62 8.74 -29.75
CA PHE A 309 16.02 10.14 -29.80
C PHE A 309 16.23 10.65 -28.37
N TYR A 310 17.37 11.30 -28.15
CA TYR A 310 17.72 11.93 -26.88
C TYR A 310 16.74 13.07 -26.57
N SER A 311 16.20 13.10 -25.35
CA SER A 311 15.33 14.18 -24.85
C SER A 311 16.05 15.00 -23.79
N THR A 312 16.05 16.32 -23.99
CA THR A 312 16.73 17.38 -23.23
C THR A 312 15.89 17.94 -22.06
N LYS A 313 15.25 17.08 -21.26
CA LYS A 313 14.59 17.49 -20.01
C LYS A 313 15.13 16.67 -18.83
N PRO A 314 15.44 17.28 -17.66
CA PRO A 314 15.89 16.54 -16.49
C PRO A 314 14.79 15.56 -16.05
N LYS A 315 15.03 14.28 -16.29
CA LYS A 315 14.13 13.19 -15.94
C LYS A 315 14.56 12.67 -14.57
N LEU A 316 13.67 12.67 -13.59
CA LEU A 316 13.96 12.16 -12.25
C LEU A 316 14.29 10.66 -12.39
N THR A 317 15.54 10.29 -12.15
CA THR A 317 16.08 8.95 -12.44
C THR A 317 15.59 7.87 -11.49
N HIS A 318 15.01 8.28 -10.37
CA HIS A 318 14.42 7.47 -9.33
C HIS A 318 12.90 7.48 -9.41
N LEU A 319 12.31 8.08 -10.44
CA LEU A 319 10.87 8.08 -10.66
C LEU A 319 10.57 7.46 -12.02
N THR A 320 9.65 6.51 -12.05
CA THR A 320 9.09 6.02 -13.31
C THR A 320 8.32 7.15 -14.00
N GLY A 321 7.97 6.98 -15.28
CA GLY A 321 7.08 7.94 -15.97
C GLY A 321 5.71 8.12 -15.29
N SER A 322 5.34 7.22 -14.38
CA SER A 322 4.16 7.22 -13.53
C SER A 322 4.38 7.79 -12.11
N GLY A 323 5.58 8.29 -11.78
CA GLY A 323 5.86 8.96 -10.51
C GLY A 323 6.17 8.03 -9.33
N GLU A 324 6.38 6.73 -9.56
CA GLU A 324 6.76 5.78 -8.51
C GLU A 324 8.26 5.84 -8.21
N ALA A 325 8.62 5.90 -6.93
CA ALA A 325 10.00 5.94 -6.49
C ALA A 325 10.65 4.56 -6.54
N TYR A 326 11.69 4.38 -7.36
CA TYR A 326 12.46 3.14 -7.46
C TYR A 326 13.95 3.39 -7.21
N MET A 327 14.63 2.39 -6.66
CA MET A 327 16.08 2.44 -6.49
C MET A 327 16.74 2.33 -7.86
N VAL A 328 17.55 3.33 -8.21
CA VAL A 328 18.18 3.40 -9.54
C VAL A 328 19.14 2.24 -9.71
N ASP A 329 18.88 1.35 -10.66
CA ASP A 329 19.80 0.24 -10.96
C ASP A 329 21.21 0.78 -11.32
N VAL A 330 22.21 0.16 -10.70
CA VAL A 330 23.63 0.47 -10.88
C VAL A 330 24.41 -0.70 -11.48
N HIS A 331 23.77 -1.82 -11.83
CA HIS A 331 24.43 -3.05 -12.27
C HIS A 331 25.50 -2.80 -13.35
N ASP A 332 25.11 -2.11 -14.43
CA ASP A 332 25.96 -1.82 -15.61
C ASP A 332 26.85 -0.57 -15.46
N LYS A 333 26.89 0.06 -14.28
CA LYS A 333 27.72 1.26 -14.04
C LYS A 333 29.14 0.84 -13.68
N LEU A 334 30.13 1.51 -14.28
CA LEU A 334 31.53 1.38 -13.90
C LEU A 334 31.77 1.97 -12.51
N ILE A 335 32.64 1.32 -11.74
CA ILE A 335 33.15 1.86 -10.48
C ILE A 335 34.07 3.03 -10.82
N THR A 336 33.83 4.19 -10.21
CA THR A 336 34.72 5.35 -10.32
C THR A 336 34.90 5.96 -8.93
N HIS A 337 35.99 6.70 -8.73
CA HIS A 337 36.17 7.52 -7.54
C HIS A 337 35.07 8.60 -7.48
N ARG A 338 34.48 8.80 -6.31
CA ARG A 338 33.37 9.73 -6.05
C ARG A 338 33.73 10.60 -4.88
N THR A 339 33.46 11.90 -5.00
CA THR A 339 33.57 12.84 -3.88
C THR A 339 32.32 13.71 -3.84
N ALA A 340 31.83 13.99 -2.63
CA ALA A 340 30.82 15.01 -2.39
C ALA A 340 31.22 15.89 -1.20
N VAL A 341 31.06 17.20 -1.36
CA VAL A 341 31.27 18.22 -0.33
C VAL A 341 29.95 18.93 -0.10
N THR A 342 29.53 19.05 1.14
CA THR A 342 28.29 19.71 1.55
C THR A 342 28.58 20.75 2.62
N ARG A 343 27.81 21.84 2.63
CA ARG A 343 27.96 22.95 3.57
C ARG A 343 26.62 23.29 4.20
N GLY A 344 26.63 23.81 5.42
CA GLY A 344 25.45 24.30 6.13
C GLY A 344 25.84 25.05 7.39
N SER A 345 24.86 25.68 8.04
CA SER A 345 25.10 26.47 9.24
C SER A 345 24.00 26.31 10.29
N ILE A 346 24.35 26.61 11.54
CA ILE A 346 23.38 26.80 12.62
C ILE A 346 23.62 28.17 13.27
N LYS A 347 22.58 29.01 13.25
CA LYS A 347 22.57 30.35 13.84
C LYS A 347 21.97 30.30 15.24
N PHE A 348 22.59 31.02 16.17
CA PHE A 348 22.16 31.15 17.55
C PHE A 348 21.35 32.45 17.72
N SER A 349 20.33 32.42 18.57
CA SER A 349 19.50 33.58 18.89
C SER A 349 20.11 34.44 20.00
N ASN A 350 21.10 33.91 20.71
CA ASN A 350 21.85 34.61 21.73
C ASN A 350 23.32 34.13 21.74
N GLU A 351 24.19 34.86 22.43
CA GLU A 351 25.62 34.53 22.49
C GLU A 351 25.96 33.46 23.53
N THR A 352 25.04 33.13 24.45
CA THR A 352 25.31 32.22 25.58
C THR A 352 25.69 30.84 25.09
N ALA A 353 24.97 30.32 24.09
CA ALA A 353 25.28 29.01 23.50
C ALA A 353 26.67 29.01 22.86
N LEU A 354 27.01 30.04 22.09
CA LEU A 354 28.30 30.13 21.40
C LEU A 354 29.47 30.26 22.41
N GLN A 355 29.29 31.05 23.46
CA GLN A 355 30.28 31.19 24.53
C GLN A 355 30.54 29.86 25.27
N LEU A 356 29.48 29.10 25.56
CA LEU A 356 29.62 27.78 26.19
C LEU A 356 30.35 26.77 25.28
N ILE A 357 30.17 26.88 23.96
CA ILE A 357 30.90 26.06 22.99
C ILE A 357 32.38 26.47 22.96
N LYS A 358 32.69 27.76 22.86
CA LYS A 358 34.08 28.29 22.81
C LYS A 358 34.87 27.93 24.07
N THR A 359 34.26 28.10 25.23
CA THR A 359 34.87 27.81 26.53
C THR A 359 34.80 26.32 26.90
N ASN A 360 34.27 25.48 26.01
CA ASN A 360 34.03 24.06 26.25
C ASN A 360 33.33 23.76 27.60
N SER A 361 32.42 24.65 28.00
CA SER A 361 31.75 24.64 29.30
C SER A 361 30.28 24.20 29.21
N ASN A 362 29.87 23.63 28.07
CA ASN A 362 28.55 23.05 27.92
C ASN A 362 28.42 21.79 28.81
N LYS A 363 27.35 21.73 29.62
CA LYS A 363 27.10 20.62 30.56
C LYS A 363 26.99 19.24 29.90
N LYS A 364 26.67 19.18 28.61
CA LYS A 364 26.59 17.93 27.84
C LYS A 364 27.93 17.47 27.25
N GLY A 365 29.00 18.26 27.41
CA GLY A 365 30.34 17.97 26.89
C GLY A 365 30.72 18.79 25.66
N ASP A 366 31.82 18.40 25.01
CA ASP A 366 32.37 19.09 23.84
C ASP A 366 31.43 18.98 22.64
N VAL A 367 30.73 20.08 22.37
CA VAL A 367 29.71 20.17 21.33
C VAL A 367 30.29 19.91 19.94
N ILE A 368 31.49 20.42 19.64
CA ILE A 368 32.11 20.28 18.31
C ILE A 368 32.57 18.84 18.10
N ALA A 369 33.24 18.25 19.09
CA ALA A 369 33.72 16.87 19.00
C ALA A 369 32.56 15.88 18.88
N ILE A 370 31.54 16.01 19.73
CA ILE A 370 30.36 15.13 19.70
C ILE A 370 29.59 15.27 18.39
N SER A 371 29.38 16.51 17.91
CA SER A 371 28.68 16.75 16.63
C SER A 371 29.42 16.16 15.43
N ARG A 372 30.75 16.19 15.44
CA ARG A 372 31.59 15.56 14.41
C ARG A 372 31.41 14.04 14.41
N VAL A 373 31.47 13.40 15.58
CA VAL A 373 31.30 11.94 15.70
C VAL A 373 29.89 11.52 15.28
N ALA A 374 28.87 12.26 15.70
CA ALA A 374 27.47 11.98 15.33
C ALA A 374 27.25 12.04 13.82
N GLY A 375 27.80 13.06 13.14
CA GLY A 375 27.73 13.15 11.68
C GLY A 375 28.48 12.01 10.98
N ILE A 376 29.65 11.60 11.49
CA ILE A 376 30.40 10.45 10.95
C ILE A 376 29.57 9.16 11.04
N MET A 377 28.93 8.92 12.19
CA MET A 377 28.07 7.75 12.39
C MET A 377 26.85 7.78 11.47
N ALA A 378 26.24 8.96 11.29
CA ALA A 378 25.05 9.13 10.45
C ALA A 378 25.34 8.88 8.97
N ALA A 379 26.42 9.46 8.43
CA ALA A 379 26.80 9.26 7.04
C ALA A 379 27.00 7.77 6.70
N LYS A 380 27.58 6.98 7.62
CA LYS A 380 27.75 5.53 7.47
C LYS A 380 26.44 4.73 7.47
N LYS A 381 25.35 5.32 7.99
CA LYS A 381 24.02 4.70 8.09
C LYS A 381 23.02 5.29 7.10
N THR A 382 23.46 6.05 6.11
CA THR A 382 22.57 6.77 5.19
C THR A 382 21.55 5.87 4.52
N SER A 383 21.94 4.68 4.06
CA SER A 383 21.01 3.72 3.42
C SER A 383 19.99 3.07 4.38
N GLU A 384 20.21 3.13 5.69
CA GLU A 384 19.23 2.73 6.70
C GLU A 384 18.20 3.84 6.97
N LEU A 385 18.58 5.10 6.74
CA LEU A 385 17.80 6.29 7.09
C LEU A 385 17.03 6.87 5.88
N ILE A 386 17.65 6.85 4.71
CA ILE A 386 17.11 7.44 3.49
C ILE A 386 16.70 6.32 2.53
N PRO A 387 15.39 6.18 2.22
CA PRO A 387 14.90 5.18 1.28
C PRO A 387 15.61 5.27 -0.07
N LEU A 388 15.83 4.12 -0.70
CA LEU A 388 16.39 4.01 -2.07
C LEU A 388 17.85 4.45 -2.23
N CYS A 389 18.54 4.82 -1.14
CA CYS A 389 20.00 4.97 -1.14
C CYS A 389 20.67 3.59 -1.15
N HIS A 390 21.72 3.44 -1.96
CA HIS A 390 22.51 2.21 -1.97
C HIS A 390 23.44 2.19 -0.76
N PRO A 391 23.74 1.02 -0.18
CA PRO A 391 24.84 0.91 0.77
C PRO A 391 26.17 1.18 0.05
N LEU A 392 26.97 2.11 0.58
CA LEU A 392 28.26 2.51 0.01
C LEU A 392 29.42 2.24 0.97
N SER A 393 30.53 1.74 0.41
CA SER A 393 31.79 1.55 1.13
C SER A 393 32.58 2.87 1.14
N ILE A 394 32.29 3.74 2.12
CA ILE A 394 32.95 5.04 2.28
C ILE A 394 34.46 4.84 2.55
N THR A 395 35.31 5.49 1.75
CA THR A 395 36.77 5.44 1.88
C THR A 395 37.32 6.61 2.69
N LYS A 396 36.67 7.78 2.64
CA LYS A 396 37.02 8.95 3.44
C LYS A 396 35.79 9.71 3.87
N LEU A 397 35.79 10.21 5.10
CA LEU A 397 34.75 11.07 5.64
C LEU A 397 35.34 12.08 6.62
N VAL A 398 35.14 13.36 6.32
CA VAL A 398 35.65 14.48 7.11
C VAL A 398 34.51 15.45 7.38
N ILE A 399 34.34 15.85 8.65
CA ILE A 399 33.39 16.88 9.04
C ILE A 399 34.12 17.98 9.83
N SER A 400 34.08 19.18 9.28
CA SER A 400 34.66 20.39 9.85
C SER A 400 33.53 21.28 10.36
N LEU A 401 33.69 21.83 11.56
CA LEU A 401 32.80 22.85 12.12
C LEU A 401 33.66 24.04 12.55
N SER A 402 33.29 25.24 12.10
CA SER A 402 33.96 26.50 12.41
C SER A 402 32.98 27.48 13.03
N ILE A 403 33.42 28.19 14.06
CA ILE A 403 32.62 29.20 14.75
C ILE A 403 32.79 30.54 14.01
N ASP A 404 31.68 31.15 13.59
CA ASP A 404 31.64 32.53 13.11
C ASP A 404 31.03 33.42 14.20
N GLU A 405 31.91 34.21 14.81
CA GLU A 405 31.57 35.08 15.94
C GLU A 405 30.72 36.27 15.51
N HIS A 406 30.97 36.83 14.32
CA HIS A 406 30.26 38.00 13.83
C HIS A 406 28.85 37.65 13.37
N GLY A 407 28.67 36.44 12.82
CA GLY A 407 27.37 35.92 12.40
C GLY A 407 26.57 35.23 13.50
N ASN A 408 27.11 35.13 14.72
CA ASN A 408 26.59 34.31 15.82
C ASN A 408 26.14 32.91 15.35
N LYS A 409 27.04 32.20 14.64
CA LYS A 409 26.73 30.92 13.99
C LYS A 409 27.88 29.93 14.02
N ILE A 410 27.58 28.68 13.73
CA ILE A 410 28.57 27.66 13.36
C ILE A 410 28.34 27.27 11.91
N ASP A 411 29.40 27.34 11.11
CA ASP A 411 29.43 26.80 9.76
C ASP A 411 29.99 25.37 9.83
N ALA A 412 29.42 24.47 9.03
CA ALA A 412 29.84 23.09 8.93
C ALA A 412 30.06 22.70 7.48
N GLU A 413 31.10 21.89 7.24
CA GLU A 413 31.40 21.28 5.96
C GLU A 413 31.60 19.77 6.14
N CYS A 414 30.95 18.96 5.30
CA CYS A 414 31.08 17.51 5.30
C CYS A 414 31.55 17.04 3.92
N THR A 415 32.68 16.35 3.89
CA THR A 415 33.29 15.75 2.70
C THR A 415 33.29 14.23 2.80
N VAL A 416 32.70 13.55 1.82
CA VAL A 416 32.68 12.09 1.70
C VAL A 416 33.34 11.66 0.40
N GLU A 417 34.14 10.59 0.45
CA GLU A 417 34.69 9.91 -0.73
C GLU A 417 34.38 8.41 -0.72
N CYS A 418 34.21 7.81 -1.89
CA CYS A 418 34.19 6.36 -2.07
C CYS A 418 34.63 5.95 -3.50
N ASP A 419 34.97 4.68 -3.68
CA ASP A 419 35.00 4.07 -5.01
C ASP A 419 33.70 3.30 -5.24
N GLY A 420 32.85 3.80 -6.15
CA GLY A 420 31.46 3.32 -6.24
C GLY A 420 30.78 3.54 -7.59
N LYS A 421 29.71 2.76 -7.80
CA LYS A 421 28.86 2.81 -9.00
C LYS A 421 27.82 3.94 -8.99
N THR A 422 27.57 4.53 -7.83
CA THR A 422 26.68 5.69 -7.62
C THR A 422 27.39 6.78 -6.82
N GLY A 423 26.85 8.00 -6.81
CA GLY A 423 27.41 9.13 -6.07
C GLY A 423 27.22 9.03 -4.55
N VAL A 424 27.94 9.87 -3.80
CA VAL A 424 28.04 9.90 -2.33
C VAL A 424 27.41 11.16 -1.72
N GLU A 425 26.58 11.88 -2.48
CA GLU A 425 25.99 13.14 -2.06
C GLU A 425 25.08 12.99 -0.84
N MET A 426 24.36 11.86 -0.76
CA MET A 426 23.42 11.60 0.32
C MET A 426 24.12 11.32 1.63
N GLU A 427 25.26 10.62 1.60
CA GLU A 427 26.11 10.38 2.77
C GLU A 427 26.67 11.69 3.31
N ALA A 428 27.09 12.59 2.42
CA ALA A 428 27.62 13.90 2.81
C ALA A 428 26.54 14.77 3.46
N LEU A 429 25.35 14.85 2.83
CA LEU A 429 24.21 15.63 3.33
C LEU A 429 23.68 15.08 4.66
N THR A 430 23.62 13.76 4.80
CA THR A 430 23.17 13.10 6.03
C THR A 430 24.15 13.37 7.17
N GLY A 431 25.46 13.24 6.92
CA GLY A 431 26.49 13.57 7.89
C GLY A 431 26.42 15.02 8.37
N LEU A 432 26.31 15.97 7.42
CA LEU A 432 26.20 17.40 7.72
C LEU A 432 24.97 17.70 8.59
N GLN A 433 23.79 17.22 8.19
CA GLN A 433 22.55 17.54 8.90
C GLN A 433 22.54 16.96 10.32
N VAL A 434 23.02 15.74 10.51
CA VAL A 434 23.09 15.15 11.86
C VAL A 434 24.12 15.86 12.73
N SER A 435 25.24 16.33 12.17
CA SER A 435 26.17 17.20 12.91
C SER A 435 25.49 18.46 13.41
N LEU A 436 24.76 19.19 12.56
CA LEU A 436 24.07 20.42 12.95
C LEU A 436 22.90 20.17 13.92
N LEU A 437 22.15 19.08 13.74
CA LEU A 437 21.12 18.64 14.70
C LEU A 437 21.72 18.28 16.06
N THR A 438 22.94 17.74 16.09
CA THR A 438 23.64 17.44 17.34
C THR A 438 24.03 18.73 18.05
N VAL A 439 24.53 19.74 17.34
CA VAL A 439 24.75 21.09 17.92
C VAL A 439 23.44 21.61 18.51
N TYR A 440 22.32 21.48 17.80
CA TYR A 440 21.02 21.89 18.29
C TYR A 440 20.63 21.15 19.58
N ASP A 441 20.71 19.82 19.61
CA ASP A 441 20.37 19.04 20.81
C ASP A 441 21.21 19.43 22.02
N MET A 442 22.51 19.66 21.78
CA MET A 442 23.48 20.01 22.80
C MET A 442 23.24 21.41 23.39
N CYS A 443 22.63 22.32 22.62
CA CYS A 443 22.45 23.72 23.00
C CYS A 443 20.99 24.14 23.29
N LYS A 444 19.98 23.30 22.99
CA LYS A 444 18.54 23.66 23.12
C LYS A 444 18.10 24.08 24.53
N ALA A 445 18.87 23.70 25.56
CA ALA A 445 18.60 24.11 26.95
C ALA A 445 18.95 25.58 27.22
N VAL A 446 19.93 26.12 26.50
CA VAL A 446 20.45 27.49 26.67
C VAL A 446 20.06 28.42 25.52
N ASP A 447 19.65 27.86 24.38
CA ASP A 447 19.09 28.61 23.25
C ASP A 447 17.99 27.79 22.56
N LYS A 448 16.73 28.22 22.69
CA LYS A 448 15.56 27.52 22.11
C LYS A 448 15.20 27.99 20.71
N LYS A 449 15.82 29.05 20.20
CA LYS A 449 15.47 29.71 18.93
C LYS A 449 16.57 29.59 17.89
N MET A 450 17.48 28.64 18.06
CA MET A 450 18.49 28.33 17.05
C MET A 450 17.84 27.96 15.71
N ILE A 451 18.50 28.26 14.61
CA ILE A 451 18.02 27.99 13.25
C ILE A 451 19.12 27.26 12.50
N ILE A 452 18.81 26.07 11.96
CA ILE A 452 19.67 25.38 11.00
C ILE A 452 19.29 25.87 9.61
N ASP A 453 20.26 26.36 8.83
CA ASP A 453 20.05 26.89 7.49
C ASP A 453 21.18 26.50 6.52
N ASN A 454 20.99 26.85 5.24
CA ASN A 454 21.98 26.68 4.16
C ASN A 454 22.56 25.27 3.96
N CYS A 455 21.89 24.21 4.43
CA CYS A 455 22.32 22.84 4.22
C CYS A 455 22.18 22.44 2.74
N ARG A 456 23.31 22.32 2.03
CA ARG A 456 23.33 22.08 0.58
C ARG A 456 24.59 21.35 0.11
N LEU A 457 24.51 20.75 -1.07
CA LEU A 457 25.68 20.25 -1.80
C LEU A 457 26.48 21.44 -2.34
N ALA A 458 27.79 21.47 -2.09
CA ALA A 458 28.71 22.51 -2.54
C ALA A 458 29.56 22.03 -3.73
N LYS A 459 29.96 20.76 -3.74
CA LYS A 459 30.74 20.17 -4.82
C LYS A 459 30.46 18.67 -4.92
N LYS A 460 30.51 18.13 -6.13
CA LYS A 460 30.64 16.69 -6.36
C LYS A 460 31.55 16.41 -7.56
N THR A 461 32.28 15.30 -7.50
CA THR A 461 33.17 14.87 -8.59
C THR A 461 33.01 13.40 -8.89
N GLY A 462 33.32 13.04 -10.14
CA GLY A 462 33.29 11.67 -10.65
C GLY A 462 31.92 11.22 -11.17
N GLY A 463 31.95 10.36 -12.20
CA GLY A 463 30.74 9.79 -12.83
C GLY A 463 30.46 10.23 -14.25
N LYS A 464 29.39 9.64 -14.81
CA LYS A 464 28.93 9.96 -16.17
C LYS A 464 28.41 11.39 -16.32
N SER A 465 27.94 12.01 -15.24
CA SER A 465 27.41 13.37 -15.24
C SER A 465 28.48 14.48 -15.13
N GLY A 466 29.75 14.12 -14.96
CA GLY A 466 30.85 15.05 -14.75
C GLY A 466 30.87 15.68 -13.35
N ASP A 467 31.82 16.58 -13.16
CA ASP A 467 32.03 17.33 -11.92
C ASP A 467 31.03 18.50 -11.85
N TRP A 468 30.58 18.80 -10.64
CA TRP A 468 29.68 19.91 -10.37
C TRP A 468 30.16 20.68 -9.14
N ILE A 469 30.16 21.99 -9.24
CA ILE A 469 30.48 22.93 -8.17
C ILE A 469 29.33 23.93 -8.14
N LEU A 470 28.84 24.25 -6.93
CA LEU A 470 27.84 25.29 -6.77
C LEU A 470 28.53 26.64 -7.01
N ASP A 471 28.04 27.40 -7.99
CA ASP A 471 28.46 28.80 -8.18
C ASP A 471 27.99 29.60 -6.94
N ASP A 472 28.93 30.34 -6.33
CA ASP A 472 28.76 31.03 -5.05
C ASP A 472 27.62 32.07 -5.02
#